data_AF-G2IMJ7-F1
#
_entry.id   AF-G2IMJ7-F1
#
_cell.length_a   1.000
_cell.length_b   1.000
_cell.length_c   1.000
_cell.angle_alpha   90.00
_cell.angle_beta   90.00
_cell.angle_gamma   90.00
#
_symmetry.space_group_name_H-M   'P 1'
#
loop_
_entity.id
_entity.type
_entity.pdbx_description
1 polymer ?
#
loop_
_entity_poly.entity_id
_entity_poly.type
_entity_poly.pdbx_seq_one_letter_code
_entity_poly.pdbx_strand_id
1 'polypeptide(L)' 'MQLDPEAVALMQRHLDGRTDERLNARFGISYNTWRKIAAGQGVRSSVADRLLARLSSLDPGPRRCAND' A
#
# COMPACT_ATOMS: atom_id res chain seq x y z
N MET A 1 6.71 7.75 -10.14
CA MET A 1 7.30 6.49 -9.64
C MET A 1 6.23 5.42 -9.64
N GLN A 2 6.53 4.20 -10.12
CA GLN A 2 5.62 3.06 -9.99
C GLN A 2 5.88 2.37 -8.64
N LEU A 3 4.82 1.83 -8.03
CA LEU A 3 4.99 0.93 -6.87
C LEU A 3 5.44 -0.45 -7.36
N ASP A 4 6.19 -1.13 -6.50
CA ASP A 4 6.55 -2.51 -6.71
C ASP A 4 5.29 -3.41 -6.79
N PRO A 5 5.21 -4.37 -7.73
CA PRO A 5 4.08 -5.27 -7.87
C PRO A 5 3.73 -6.04 -6.58
N GLU A 6 4.72 -6.41 -5.76
CA GLU A 6 4.51 -7.09 -4.48
C GLU A 6 3.81 -6.17 -3.48
N ALA A 7 4.21 -4.90 -3.43
CA ALA A 7 3.53 -3.89 -2.61
C ALA A 7 2.08 -3.70 -3.05
N VAL A 8 1.82 -3.71 -4.36
CA VAL A 8 0.44 -3.65 -4.90
C VAL A 8 -0.36 -4.89 -4.48
N ALA A 9 0.22 -6.08 -4.52
CA ALA A 9 -0.43 -7.30 -4.07
C ALA A 9 -0.76 -7.28 -2.57
N LEU A 10 0.16 -6.77 -1.73
CA LEU A 10 -0.08 -6.55 -0.30
C LEU A 10 -1.23 -5.57 -0.06
N MET A 11 -1.28 -4.46 -0.80
CA MET A 11 -2.41 -3.55 -0.74
C MET A 11 -3.73 -4.27 -1.08
N GLN A 12 -3.75 -5.08 -2.14
CA GLN A 12 -4.94 -5.84 -2.53
C GLN A 12 -5.43 -6.81 -1.45
N ARG A 13 -4.51 -7.46 -0.74
CA ARG A 13 -4.84 -8.36 0.38
C ARG A 13 -5.49 -7.65 1.56
N HIS A 14 -5.17 -6.38 1.77
CA HIS A 14 -5.70 -5.55 2.87
C HIS A 14 -6.87 -4.65 2.44
N LEU A 15 -7.37 -4.80 1.21
CA LEU A 15 -8.55 -4.07 0.72
C LEU A 15 -9.84 -4.78 1.13
N ASP A 16 -10.47 -4.32 2.21
CA ASP A 16 -11.84 -4.70 2.60
C ASP A 16 -12.93 -3.82 1.94
N GLY A 17 -12.55 -3.01 0.95
CA GLY A 17 -13.48 -2.15 0.21
C GLY A 17 -12.75 -1.15 -0.68
N ARG A 18 -13.36 -0.81 -1.82
CA ARG A 18 -12.79 0.10 -2.84
C ARG A 18 -13.40 1.51 -2.80
N THR A 19 -14.11 1.87 -1.74
CA THR A 19 -14.63 3.23 -1.59
C THR A 19 -13.51 4.18 -1.17
N ASP A 20 -13.67 5.47 -1.48
CA ASP A 20 -12.68 6.50 -1.15
C ASP A 20 -12.40 6.54 0.36
N GLU A 21 -13.44 6.46 1.20
CA GLU A 21 -13.31 6.47 2.66
C GLU A 21 -12.53 5.27 3.19
N ARG A 22 -12.76 4.06 2.66
CA ARG A 22 -12.04 2.85 3.08
C ARG A 22 -10.58 2.91 2.67
N LEU A 23 -10.31 3.37 1.45
CA LEU A 23 -8.95 3.55 0.94
C LEU A 23 -8.20 4.63 1.72
N ASN A 24 -8.86 5.73 2.03
CA ASN A 24 -8.29 6.82 2.80
C ASN A 24 -7.99 6.36 4.23
N ALA A 25 -8.94 5.71 4.90
CA ALA A 25 -8.76 5.20 6.26
C ALA A 25 -7.60 4.19 6.35
N ARG A 26 -7.46 3.30 5.36
CA ARG A 26 -6.45 2.23 5.39
C ARG A 26 -5.08 2.68 4.91
N PHE A 27 -5.04 3.42 3.81
CA PHE A 27 -3.79 3.72 3.09
C PHE A 27 -3.51 5.22 2.96
N GLY A 28 -4.45 6.10 3.33
CA GLY A 28 -4.30 7.55 3.19
C GLY A 28 -4.34 8.03 1.74
N ILE A 29 -4.96 7.26 0.84
CA ILE A 29 -5.08 7.60 -0.58
C ILE A 29 -6.54 7.63 -1.02
N SER A 30 -6.81 8.41 -2.06
CA SER A 30 -8.09 8.41 -2.74
C SER A 30 -8.23 7.23 -3.72
N TYR A 31 -9.47 6.95 -4.11
CA TYR A 31 -9.84 5.97 -5.12
C TYR A 31 -9.16 6.21 -6.47
N ASN A 32 -9.03 7.48 -6.88
CA ASN A 32 -8.32 7.83 -8.11
C ASN A 32 -6.83 7.44 -8.06
N THR A 33 -6.20 7.60 -6.91
CA THR A 33 -4.81 7.19 -6.70
C THR A 33 -4.69 5.68 -6.72
N TRP A 34 -5.61 4.97 -6.06
CA TRP A 34 -5.68 3.51 -6.12
C TRP A 34 -5.82 2.98 -7.55
N ARG A 35 -6.74 3.55 -8.35
CA ARG A 35 -6.91 3.16 -9.76
C ARG A 35 -5.63 3.32 -10.58
N LYS A 36 -4.87 4.40 -10.36
CA LYS A 36 -3.59 4.62 -11.03
C LYS A 36 -2.59 3.52 -10.66
N ILE A 37 -2.44 3.24 -9.37
CA ILE A 37 -1.52 2.20 -8.87
C ILE A 37 -1.90 0.83 -9.42
N ALA A 38 -3.19 0.46 -9.34
CA ALA A 38 -3.70 -0.82 -9.84
C ALA A 38 -3.53 -0.99 -11.36
N ALA A 39 -3.53 0.11 -12.11
CA ALA A 39 -3.26 0.12 -13.55
C ALA A 39 -1.75 0.19 -13.89
N GLY A 40 -0.86 0.09 -12.88
CA GLY A 40 0.59 0.21 -13.08
C GLY A 40 1.03 1.63 -13.46
N GLN A 41 0.18 2.65 -13.24
CA GLN A 41 0.54 4.03 -13.53
C GLN A 41 1.37 4.63 -12.40
N GLY A 42 2.28 5.52 -12.76
CA GLY A 42 3.12 6.20 -11.80
C GLY A 42 2.33 7.14 -10.88
N VAL A 43 2.68 7.14 -9.59
CA VAL A 43 2.25 8.12 -8.60
C VAL A 43 3.39 9.07 -8.23
N ARG A 44 3.06 10.16 -7.54
CA ARG A 44 4.06 11.08 -6.97
C ARG A 44 4.91 10.33 -5.94
N SER A 45 6.21 10.61 -5.89
CA SER A 45 7.15 9.92 -4.98
C SER A 45 6.71 10.02 -3.52
N SER A 46 6.26 11.20 -3.07
CA SER A 46 5.75 11.40 -1.71
C SER A 46 4.50 10.57 -1.36
N VAL A 47 3.74 10.10 -2.35
CA VAL A 47 2.61 9.19 -2.14
C VAL A 47 3.11 7.75 -2.03
N ALA A 48 4.07 7.35 -2.87
CA ALA A 48 4.69 6.05 -2.81
C ALA A 48 5.41 5.84 -1.47
N ASP A 49 6.20 6.81 -1.02
CA ASP A 49 6.94 6.72 0.26
C ASP A 49 6.00 6.53 1.45
N ARG A 50 4.91 7.30 1.50
CA ARG A 50 3.89 7.19 2.56
C ARG A 50 3.16 5.84 2.54
N LEU A 51 2.91 5.30 1.35
CA LEU A 51 2.31 3.98 1.17
C LEU A 51 3.22 2.88 1.66
N LEU A 52 4.49 2.89 1.24
CA LEU A 52 5.49 1.91 1.64
C LEU A 52 5.69 1.92 3.16
N ALA A 53 5.84 3.10 3.77
CA ALA A 53 5.97 3.22 5.23
C ALA A 53 4.75 2.66 5.99
N ARG A 54 3.53 2.87 5.47
CA ARG A 54 2.31 2.27 6.03
C ARG A 54 2.26 0.76 5.87
N LEU A 55 2.61 0.25 4.69
CA LEU A 55 2.61 -1.20 4.41
C LEU A 55 3.59 -1.93 5.32
N SER A 56 4.78 -1.38 5.54
CA SER A 56 5.76 -1.91 6.50
C SER A 56 5.24 -1.94 7.95
N SER A 57 4.28 -1.09 8.30
CA SER A 57 3.64 -1.11 9.63
C SER A 57 2.47 -2.11 9.71
N LEU A 58 1.79 -2.37 8.59
CA LEU A 58 0.64 -3.28 8.50
C LEU A 58 1.07 -4.75 8.46
N ASP A 59 2.16 -5.03 7.75
CA ASP A 59 2.77 -6.33 7.67
C ASP A 59 4.25 -6.17 8.05
N PRO A 60 4.60 -6.27 9.34
CA PRO A 60 5.99 -6.14 9.80
C PRO A 60 6.91 -7.30 9.33
N GLY A 61 6.47 -8.10 8.35
CA GLY A 61 7.06 -9.37 8.01
C GLY A 61 6.99 -10.37 9.17
N PRO A 62 7.33 -11.65 8.94
CA PRO A 62 7.57 -12.56 10.05
C PRO A 62 8.68 -11.95 10.90
N ARG A 63 8.36 -11.58 12.15
CA ARG A 63 9.37 -11.35 13.18
C ARG A 63 10.26 -12.59 13.18
N ARG A 64 11.45 -12.50 12.59
CA ARG A 64 12.47 -13.49 12.83
C ARG A 64 12.82 -13.32 14.30
N CYS A 65 12.20 -14.14 15.15
CA CYS A 65 12.77 -14.46 16.44
C CYS A 65 14.10 -15.12 16.11
N ALA A 66 15.17 -14.33 16.06
CA ALA A 66 16.51 -14.86 16.19
C ALA A 66 16.60 -15.34 17.64
N ASN A 67 16.59 -16.66 17.82
CA ASN A 67 17.13 -17.29 19.02
C ASN A 67 18.54 -16.75 19.22
N ASP A 68 18.80 -16.17 20.39
CA ASP A 68 20.10 -16.18 21.05
C ASP A 68 19.99 -17.16 22.22
#